data_AF-A0AAD8AHN3-F1
#
_entry.id   AF-A0AAD8AHN3-F1
#
_cell.length_a   1.000
_cell.length_b   1.000
_cell.length_c   1.000
_cell.angle_alpha   90.00
_cell.angle_beta   90.00
_cell.angle_gamma   90.00
#
_symmetry.space_group_name_H-M   'P 1'
#
loop_
_entity.id
_entity.type
_entity.pdbx_description
1 polymer ?
#
loop_
_entity_poly.entity_id
_entity_poly.type
_entity_poly.pdbx_seq_one_letter_code
_entity_poly.pdbx_strand_id
1 'polypeptide(L)'
;PTIRRMILESDPTLVREVSLEDLHAVAKACSKTNVSHRQAQGGFIYPGTKWCGPGNVAVDYNDLGEYREEDRCCREHDYCPDQLAPGQCLYGICNNSPFTRSHCDCDTRFRRCLQSLNTDAANTLGAVFFNVAQVTCFTEARPCPQLLLSFFRSDTPGSTTMTHTDTIEWARSHVQHSDEGFNQRYKLQLLTKIS
;
A
#
# COMPACT_ATOMS: atom_id res chain seq x y z
N PRO A 1 -18.62 -18.79 -9.36
CA PRO A 1 -17.81 -18.46 -8.17
C PRO A 1 -17.50 -16.95 -8.13
N THR A 2 -17.97 -16.24 -7.10
CA THR A 2 -17.91 -14.78 -6.94
C THR A 2 -16.52 -14.18 -7.15
N ILE A 3 -15.45 -14.92 -6.79
CA ILE A 3 -14.05 -14.52 -6.97
C ILE A 3 -13.68 -14.35 -8.47
N ARG A 4 -14.11 -15.28 -9.34
CA ARG A 4 -13.85 -15.20 -10.80
C ARG A 4 -14.44 -13.91 -11.38
N ARG A 5 -15.64 -13.56 -10.92
CA ARG A 5 -16.35 -12.35 -11.36
C ARG A 5 -15.61 -11.09 -10.88
N MET A 6 -15.17 -11.05 -9.63
CA MET A 6 -14.41 -9.92 -9.06
C MET A 6 -13.04 -9.70 -9.73
N ILE A 7 -12.37 -10.76 -10.17
CA ILE A 7 -11.08 -10.68 -10.88
C ILE A 7 -11.25 -10.19 -12.32
N LEU A 8 -12.34 -10.59 -12.99
CA LEU A 8 -12.55 -10.33 -14.43
C LEU A 8 -13.38 -9.06 -14.70
N GLU A 9 -14.14 -8.54 -13.74
CA GLU A 9 -14.99 -7.34 -13.91
C GLU A 9 -14.28 -6.01 -13.56
N SER A 10 -13.02 -6.04 -13.10
CA SER A 10 -12.23 -4.84 -12.84
C SER A 10 -11.61 -4.30 -14.14
N ASP A 11 -12.17 -3.19 -14.63
CA ASP A 11 -11.72 -2.35 -15.76
C ASP A 11 -11.39 -3.10 -17.09
N PRO A 12 -12.26 -3.02 -18.12
CA PRO A 12 -12.04 -3.69 -19.40
C PRO A 12 -10.82 -3.19 -20.20
N THR A 13 -10.14 -2.12 -19.74
CA THR A 13 -8.88 -1.64 -20.35
C THR A 13 -7.61 -2.29 -19.76
N LEU A 14 -7.74 -3.07 -18.68
CA LEU A 14 -6.61 -3.68 -17.95
C LEU A 14 -6.64 -5.22 -17.90
N VAL A 15 -7.62 -5.88 -18.52
CA VAL A 15 -7.79 -7.33 -18.36
C VAL A 15 -6.83 -8.10 -19.26
N ARG A 16 -5.65 -8.44 -18.72
CA ARG A 16 -5.01 -9.70 -19.11
C ARG A 16 -5.86 -10.82 -18.51
N GLU A 17 -6.36 -11.70 -19.37
CA GLU A 17 -7.21 -12.81 -18.94
C GLU A 17 -6.42 -13.73 -18.00
N VAL A 18 -6.98 -14.00 -16.82
CA VAL A 18 -6.36 -14.91 -15.84
C VAL A 18 -6.72 -16.36 -16.20
N SER A 19 -5.73 -17.26 -16.11
CA SER A 19 -5.93 -18.68 -16.38
C SER A 19 -6.96 -19.32 -15.44
N LEU A 20 -7.69 -20.33 -15.94
CA LEU A 20 -8.64 -21.10 -15.11
C LEU A 20 -7.92 -21.83 -13.96
N GLU A 21 -6.68 -22.25 -14.19
CA GLU A 21 -5.87 -22.99 -13.23
C GLU A 21 -5.52 -22.10 -12.03
N ASP A 22 -5.06 -20.87 -12.27
CA ASP A 22 -4.76 -19.90 -11.22
C ASP A 22 -6.01 -19.52 -10.42
N LEU A 23 -7.14 -19.31 -11.12
CA LEU A 23 -8.43 -19.06 -10.45
C LEU A 23 -8.85 -20.22 -9.55
N HIS A 24 -8.67 -21.46 -9.99
CA HIS A 24 -8.95 -22.64 -9.19
C HIS A 24 -7.99 -22.79 -8.02
N ALA A 25 -6.70 -22.48 -8.21
CA ALA A 25 -5.70 -22.52 -7.15
C ALA A 25 -6.06 -21.55 -6.02
N VAL A 26 -6.42 -20.30 -6.38
CA VAL A 26 -6.91 -19.28 -5.43
C VAL A 26 -8.18 -19.75 -4.72
N ALA A 27 -9.19 -20.19 -5.47
CA ALA A 27 -10.45 -20.63 -4.87
C ALA A 27 -10.28 -21.81 -3.90
N LYS A 28 -9.40 -22.76 -4.25
CA LYS A 28 -9.06 -23.91 -3.41
C LYS A 28 -8.30 -23.48 -2.15
N ALA A 29 -7.40 -22.51 -2.25
CA ALA A 29 -6.68 -21.98 -1.09
C ALA A 29 -7.64 -21.29 -0.10
N CYS A 30 -8.55 -20.46 -0.61
CA CYS A 30 -9.59 -19.81 0.21
C CYS A 30 -10.54 -20.80 0.91
N SER A 31 -10.77 -21.98 0.33
CA SER A 31 -11.73 -22.97 0.86
C SER A 31 -11.12 -23.90 1.94
N LYS A 32 -9.80 -23.90 2.11
CA LYS A 32 -9.08 -24.86 2.97
C LYS A 32 -8.94 -24.45 4.43
N THR A 33 -9.41 -23.26 4.82
CA THR A 33 -9.17 -22.73 6.16
C THR A 33 -10.24 -23.21 7.16
N ASN A 34 -9.92 -24.22 7.97
CA ASN A 34 -10.51 -24.35 9.31
C ASN A 34 -9.90 -23.25 10.18
N VAL A 35 -10.55 -22.08 10.22
CA VAL A 35 -10.06 -20.91 10.94
C VAL A 35 -10.14 -21.16 12.45
N SER A 36 -9.00 -21.52 13.05
CA SER A 36 -8.77 -21.33 14.47
C SER A 36 -8.89 -19.84 14.76
N HIS A 37 -9.92 -19.45 15.52
CA HIS A 37 -10.23 -18.07 15.96
C HIS A 37 -9.11 -17.37 16.77
N ARG A 38 -7.90 -17.95 16.88
CA ARG A 38 -6.78 -17.39 17.66
C ARG A 38 -5.74 -16.60 16.85
N GLN A 39 -5.86 -16.52 15.52
CA GLN A 39 -5.07 -15.58 14.70
C GLN A 39 -6.02 -14.81 13.78
N ALA A 40 -6.39 -13.62 14.22
CA ALA A 40 -7.30 -12.71 13.51
C ALA A 40 -6.63 -12.00 12.30
N GLN A 41 -5.97 -12.76 11.42
CA GLN A 41 -5.51 -12.25 10.13
C GLN A 41 -6.08 -13.16 9.04
N GLY A 42 -7.24 -12.77 8.52
CA GLY A 42 -7.87 -13.49 7.41
C GLY A 42 -7.01 -13.39 6.14
N GLY A 43 -6.95 -14.47 5.35
CA GLY A 43 -6.26 -14.50 4.06
C GLY A 43 -5.53 -15.82 3.80
N PHE A 44 -4.78 -15.89 2.70
CA PHE A 44 -3.99 -17.06 2.30
C PHE A 44 -2.68 -16.60 1.63
N ILE A 45 -1.64 -17.43 1.67
CA ILE A 45 -0.44 -17.27 0.82
C ILE A 45 -0.74 -17.88 -0.55
N TYR A 46 -0.48 -17.13 -1.62
CA TYR A 46 -0.71 -17.61 -2.98
C TYR A 46 0.06 -18.91 -3.25
N PRO A 47 -0.59 -19.97 -3.75
CA PRO A 47 0.09 -21.25 -4.00
C PRO A 47 1.32 -21.08 -4.91
N GLY A 48 2.44 -21.71 -4.53
CA GLY A 48 3.70 -21.57 -5.28
C GLY A 48 4.51 -20.32 -4.93
N THR A 49 4.06 -19.51 -3.98
CA THR A 49 4.80 -18.35 -3.43
C THR A 49 5.04 -18.53 -1.93
N LYS A 50 5.92 -17.72 -1.35
CA LYS A 50 6.18 -17.70 0.10
C LYS A 50 5.89 -16.34 0.73
N TRP A 51 5.86 -15.27 -0.07
CA TRP A 51 5.72 -13.89 0.36
C TRP A 51 4.40 -13.25 -0.05
N CYS A 52 3.64 -13.84 -0.99
CA CYS A 52 2.42 -13.24 -1.50
C CYS A 52 1.18 -13.58 -0.66
N GLY A 53 1.00 -12.89 0.48
CA GLY A 53 -0.22 -12.95 1.29
C GLY A 53 -0.09 -12.20 2.62
N PRO A 54 -0.91 -12.50 3.65
CA PRO A 54 -0.75 -11.88 4.96
C PRO A 54 0.56 -12.33 5.63
N GLY A 55 1.57 -11.46 5.62
CA GLY A 55 2.94 -11.82 6.01
C GLY A 55 3.56 -12.79 5.02
N ASN A 56 4.45 -13.66 5.51
CA ASN A 56 5.13 -14.65 4.67
C ASN A 56 5.39 -15.95 5.43
N VAL A 57 5.66 -17.02 4.68
CA VAL A 57 6.04 -18.36 5.16
C VAL A 57 7.48 -18.71 4.77
N ALA A 58 8.25 -17.70 4.35
CA ALA A 58 9.65 -17.85 3.97
C ALA A 58 10.53 -18.15 5.19
N VAL A 59 11.52 -19.01 5.02
CA VAL A 59 12.50 -19.31 6.08
C VAL A 59 13.50 -18.16 6.24
N ASP A 60 13.87 -17.53 5.12
CA ASP A 60 14.78 -16.39 5.08
C ASP A 60 14.49 -15.50 3.87
N TYR A 61 15.17 -14.36 3.78
CA TYR A 61 14.99 -13.37 2.71
C TYR A 61 15.12 -13.95 1.28
N ASN A 62 15.99 -14.93 1.06
CA ASN A 62 16.24 -15.51 -0.26
C ASN A 62 15.33 -16.73 -0.56
N ASP A 63 14.53 -17.15 0.42
CA ASP A 63 13.61 -18.25 0.28
C ASP A 63 12.38 -17.84 -0.55
N LEU A 64 12.48 -18.07 -1.86
CA LEU A 64 11.42 -17.81 -2.83
C LEU A 64 10.77 -19.11 -3.29
N GLY A 65 9.48 -19.04 -3.59
CA GLY A 65 8.68 -20.14 -4.13
C GLY A 65 8.97 -20.48 -5.59
N GLU A 66 8.04 -21.21 -6.21
CA GLU A 66 8.06 -21.61 -7.62
C GLU A 66 7.91 -20.39 -8.55
N TYR A 67 6.98 -19.49 -8.23
CA TYR A 67 6.76 -18.23 -8.93
C TYR A 67 7.77 -17.17 -8.48
N ARG A 68 9.06 -17.41 -8.77
CA ARG A 68 10.18 -16.68 -8.15
C ARG A 68 10.13 -15.17 -8.35
N GLU A 69 9.79 -14.70 -9.55
CA GLU A 69 9.79 -13.28 -9.86
C GLU A 69 8.58 -12.57 -9.24
N GLU A 70 7.41 -13.22 -9.25
CA GLU A 70 6.21 -12.74 -8.57
C GLU A 70 6.43 -12.67 -7.05
N ASP A 71 7.01 -13.72 -6.49
CA ASP A 71 7.31 -13.83 -5.07
C ASP A 71 8.35 -12.80 -4.63
N ARG A 72 9.28 -12.45 -5.52
CA ARG A 72 10.20 -11.32 -5.31
C ARG A 72 9.45 -9.98 -5.25
N CYS A 73 8.48 -9.73 -6.12
CA CYS A 73 7.65 -8.53 -6.04
C CYS A 73 6.95 -8.42 -4.68
N CYS A 74 6.40 -9.53 -4.18
CA CYS A 74 5.75 -9.59 -2.87
C CYS A 74 6.74 -9.39 -1.73
N ARG A 75 7.91 -10.03 -1.77
CA ARG A 75 8.97 -9.82 -0.78
C ARG A 75 9.41 -8.36 -0.73
N GLU A 76 9.62 -7.71 -1.88
CA GLU A 76 10.01 -6.30 -1.92
C GLU A 76 8.91 -5.40 -1.34
N HIS A 77 7.63 -5.76 -1.51
CA HIS A 77 6.49 -5.07 -0.88
C HIS A 77 6.41 -5.29 0.63
N ASP A 78 6.62 -6.52 1.11
CA ASP A 78 6.67 -6.90 2.54
C ASP A 78 7.76 -6.15 3.32
N TYR A 79 8.80 -5.68 2.63
CA TYR A 79 9.89 -4.88 3.20
C TYR A 79 9.67 -3.37 3.07
N CYS A 80 8.45 -2.92 2.77
CA CYS A 80 8.12 -1.49 2.75
C CYS A 80 8.49 -0.85 4.10
N PRO A 81 9.27 0.26 4.13
CA PRO A 81 9.70 0.89 5.38
C PRO A 81 8.54 1.39 6.24
N ASP A 82 7.49 1.84 5.57
CA ASP A 82 6.30 2.41 6.19
C ASP A 82 5.11 1.49 5.99
N GLN A 83 4.79 0.74 7.04
CA GLN A 83 3.64 -0.17 7.11
C GLN A 83 2.86 0.05 8.40
N LEU A 84 1.57 -0.24 8.32
CA LEU A 84 0.63 -0.16 9.42
C LEU A 84 -0.07 -1.51 9.56
N ALA A 85 0.32 -2.30 10.55
CA ALA A 85 -0.29 -3.61 10.80
C ALA A 85 -1.75 -3.46 11.27
N PRO A 86 -2.58 -4.52 11.19
CA PRO A 86 -3.95 -4.48 11.71
C PRO A 86 -4.01 -3.99 13.15
N GLY A 87 -4.84 -2.98 13.41
CA GLY A 87 -5.02 -2.35 14.71
C GLY A 87 -3.94 -1.33 15.11
N GLN A 88 -2.88 -1.15 14.33
CA GLN A 88 -1.88 -0.13 14.60
C GLN A 88 -2.34 1.25 14.14
N CYS A 89 -1.87 2.28 14.84
CA CYS A 89 -2.06 3.67 14.46
C CYS A 89 -0.72 4.38 14.33
N LEU A 90 -0.56 5.17 13.27
CA LEU A 90 0.63 5.98 13.01
C LEU A 90 0.18 7.31 12.42
N TYR A 91 0.75 8.42 12.93
CA TYR A 91 0.49 9.78 12.44
C TYR A 91 -0.99 10.14 12.24
N GLY A 92 -1.86 9.69 13.15
CA GLY A 92 -3.30 10.01 13.13
C GLY A 92 -4.16 9.10 12.23
N ILE A 93 -3.58 8.15 11.51
CA ILE A 93 -4.31 7.07 10.83
C ILE A 93 -4.24 5.81 11.68
N CYS A 94 -5.37 5.09 11.76
CA CYS A 94 -5.44 3.75 12.31
C CYS A 94 -5.81 2.74 11.22
N ASN A 95 -5.11 1.62 11.18
CA ASN A 95 -5.45 0.52 10.29
C ASN A 95 -6.53 -0.37 10.93
N ASN A 96 -7.79 -0.09 10.60
CA ASN A 96 -8.92 -0.91 11.04
C ASN A 96 -9.20 -2.09 10.10
N SER A 97 -8.37 -2.29 9.06
CA SER A 97 -8.46 -3.42 8.14
C SER A 97 -7.88 -4.69 8.79
N PRO A 98 -8.35 -5.89 8.41
CA PRO A 98 -7.68 -7.14 8.78
C PRO A 98 -6.33 -7.35 8.06
N PHE A 99 -6.02 -6.53 7.05
CA PHE A 99 -4.77 -6.60 6.28
C PHE A 99 -3.82 -5.46 6.63
N THR A 100 -2.52 -5.72 6.61
CA THR A 100 -1.49 -4.68 6.69
C THR A 100 -1.66 -3.65 5.56
N ARG A 101 -1.48 -2.38 5.89
CA ARG A 101 -1.47 -1.28 4.92
C ARG A 101 -0.06 -0.77 4.74
N SER A 102 0.37 -0.53 3.51
CA SER A 102 1.70 0.00 3.19
C SER A 102 1.60 1.42 2.64
N HIS A 103 2.74 2.10 2.54
CA HIS A 103 2.81 3.39 1.86
C HIS A 103 2.44 3.28 0.38
N CYS A 104 1.77 4.29 -0.18
CA CYS A 104 1.30 4.26 -1.57
C CYS A 104 2.42 4.12 -2.61
N ASP A 105 3.64 4.56 -2.30
CA ASP A 105 4.80 4.32 -3.17
C ASP A 105 5.16 2.83 -3.26
N CYS A 106 5.03 2.09 -2.15
CA CYS A 106 5.28 0.65 -2.12
C CYS A 106 4.21 -0.08 -2.94
N ASP A 107 2.93 0.24 -2.76
CA ASP A 107 1.84 -0.37 -3.53
C ASP A 107 1.94 -0.03 -5.03
N THR A 108 2.38 1.18 -5.38
CA THR A 108 2.61 1.60 -6.77
C THR A 108 3.77 0.81 -7.40
N ARG A 109 4.88 0.63 -6.68
CA ARG A 109 6.02 -0.18 -7.13
C ARG A 109 5.62 -1.65 -7.27
N PHE A 110 4.87 -2.18 -6.32
CA PHE A 110 4.36 -3.54 -6.34
C PHE A 110 3.49 -3.78 -7.58
N ARG A 111 2.53 -2.89 -7.86
CA ARG A 111 1.71 -2.95 -9.08
C ARG A 111 2.56 -2.97 -10.35
N ARG A 112 3.53 -2.06 -10.45
CA ARG A 112 4.43 -1.98 -11.62
C ARG A 112 5.28 -3.24 -11.77
N CYS A 113 5.77 -3.81 -10.67
CA CYS A 113 6.52 -5.06 -10.65
C CYS A 113 5.68 -6.17 -11.27
N LEU A 114 4.48 -6.43 -10.74
CA LEU A 114 3.57 -7.45 -11.26
C LEU A 114 3.18 -7.21 -12.73
N GLN A 115 2.86 -5.97 -13.10
CA GLN A 115 2.52 -5.61 -14.49
C GLN A 115 3.68 -5.85 -15.46
N SER A 116 4.92 -5.66 -15.02
CA SER A 116 6.10 -5.88 -15.86
C SER A 116 6.40 -7.35 -16.13
N LEU A 117 6.05 -8.25 -15.19
CA LEU A 117 6.22 -9.69 -15.35
C LEU A 117 5.22 -10.26 -16.35
N ASN A 118 3.99 -9.74 -16.34
CA ASN A 118 3.03 -9.97 -17.41
C ASN A 118 2.64 -11.45 -17.58
N THR A 119 2.76 -12.25 -16.49
CA THR A 119 2.40 -13.66 -16.38
C THR A 119 1.00 -13.83 -15.77
N ASP A 120 0.38 -14.99 -15.94
CA ASP A 120 -0.96 -15.26 -15.38
C ASP A 120 -0.97 -15.21 -13.85
N ALA A 121 0.09 -15.72 -13.21
CA ALA A 121 0.29 -15.62 -11.77
C ALA A 121 0.39 -14.15 -11.30
N ALA A 122 1.19 -13.32 -11.99
CA ALA A 122 1.32 -11.90 -11.64
C ALA A 122 0.00 -11.13 -11.82
N ASN A 123 -0.76 -11.43 -12.89
CA ASN A 123 -2.08 -10.82 -13.13
C ASN A 123 -3.08 -11.23 -12.04
N THR A 124 -3.06 -12.50 -11.63
CA THR A 124 -3.90 -13.01 -10.55
C THR A 124 -3.57 -12.34 -9.23
N LEU A 125 -2.29 -12.26 -8.88
CA LEU A 125 -1.82 -11.58 -7.67
C LEU A 125 -2.26 -10.12 -7.62
N GLY A 126 -2.10 -9.40 -8.75
CA GLY A 126 -2.55 -8.02 -8.89
C GLY A 126 -4.06 -7.90 -8.68
N ALA A 127 -4.86 -8.76 -9.32
CA ALA A 127 -6.31 -8.73 -9.17
C ALA A 127 -6.76 -9.08 -7.74
N VAL A 128 -6.13 -10.06 -7.11
CA VAL A 128 -6.43 -10.43 -5.71
C VAL A 128 -6.12 -9.27 -4.78
N PHE A 129 -4.98 -8.61 -4.93
CA PHE A 129 -4.58 -7.51 -4.04
C PHE A 129 -5.41 -6.23 -4.27
N PHE A 130 -5.45 -5.74 -5.51
CA PHE A 130 -6.02 -4.42 -5.83
C PHE A 130 -7.55 -4.45 -6.01
N ASN A 131 -8.12 -5.56 -6.47
CA ASN A 131 -9.54 -5.63 -6.84
C ASN A 131 -10.39 -6.44 -5.86
N VAL A 132 -9.86 -7.56 -5.35
CA VAL A 132 -10.59 -8.45 -4.43
C VAL A 132 -10.40 -8.01 -2.97
N ALA A 133 -9.16 -7.94 -2.49
CA ALA A 133 -8.85 -7.52 -1.13
C ALA A 133 -9.07 -6.01 -0.92
N GLN A 134 -8.97 -5.22 -2.00
CA GLN A 134 -9.15 -3.76 -2.01
C GLN A 134 -8.34 -3.06 -0.93
N VAL A 135 -7.09 -3.50 -0.75
CA VAL A 135 -6.17 -2.90 0.23
C VAL A 135 -5.96 -1.43 -0.12
N THR A 136 -6.15 -0.56 0.87
CA THR A 136 -5.87 0.87 0.74
C THR A 136 -4.48 1.17 1.28
N CYS A 137 -3.73 2.02 0.58
CA CYS A 137 -2.44 2.53 1.01
C CYS A 137 -2.59 3.85 1.77
N PHE A 138 -1.51 4.30 2.41
CA PHE A 138 -1.43 5.64 3.00
C PHE A 138 -0.30 6.47 2.38
N THR A 139 -0.47 7.79 2.37
CA THR A 139 0.56 8.75 1.94
C THR A 139 0.40 10.08 2.66
N GLU A 140 1.42 10.91 2.72
CA GLU A 140 1.32 12.25 3.28
C GLU A 140 0.39 13.15 2.45
N ALA A 141 -0.58 13.75 3.13
CA ALA A 141 -1.33 14.89 2.61
C ALA A 141 -0.42 16.11 2.65
N ARG A 142 -0.43 16.90 1.56
CA ARG A 142 0.18 18.22 1.60
C ARG A 142 -0.52 19.07 2.67
N PRO A 143 0.22 19.79 3.51
CA PRO A 143 -0.41 20.65 4.50
C PRO A 143 -1.33 21.66 3.80
N CYS A 144 -2.54 21.79 4.33
CA CYS A 144 -3.54 22.68 3.77
C CYS A 144 -3.00 24.13 3.76
N PRO A 145 -3.14 24.90 2.66
CA PRO A 145 -2.65 26.28 2.61
C PRO A 145 -3.18 27.15 3.76
N GLN A 146 -4.41 26.88 4.21
CA GLN A 146 -5.06 27.61 5.32
C GLN A 146 -4.42 27.30 6.69
N LEU A 147 -3.97 26.05 6.90
CA LEU A 147 -3.26 25.63 8.12
C LEU A 147 -1.83 26.18 8.15
N LEU A 148 -1.15 26.22 7.00
CA LEU A 148 0.13 26.89 6.84
C LEU A 148 0.02 28.39 7.18
N LEU A 149 -1.00 29.07 6.67
CA LEU A 149 -1.26 30.50 6.96
C LEU A 149 -1.50 30.79 8.45
N SER A 150 -2.18 29.89 9.18
CA SER A 150 -2.39 30.05 10.63
C SER A 150 -1.10 29.91 11.45
N PHE A 151 -0.17 29.06 11.03
CA PHE A 151 1.16 28.90 11.64
C PHE A 151 2.07 30.12 11.37
N PHE A 152 2.06 30.61 10.13
CA PHE A 152 2.80 31.83 9.77
C PHE A 152 2.39 33.04 10.62
N ARG A 153 1.16 33.08 11.14
CA ARG A 153 0.67 34.17 12.00
C ARG A 153 1.13 34.05 13.46
N SER A 154 1.51 32.86 13.92
CA SER A 154 1.99 32.64 15.29
C SER A 154 3.50 32.78 15.43
N ASP A 155 4.29 32.55 14.37
CA ASP A 155 5.76 32.50 14.44
C ASP A 155 6.47 33.77 13.93
N THR A 156 5.76 34.86 13.62
CA THR A 156 6.40 36.13 13.23
C THR A 156 6.54 37.11 14.42
N PRO A 157 7.71 37.21 15.07
CA PRO A 157 8.06 38.40 15.84
C PRO A 157 8.57 39.47 14.86
N GLY A 158 7.75 40.48 14.59
CA GLY A 158 8.17 41.66 13.82
C GLY A 158 7.78 41.60 12.34
N SER A 159 6.75 42.38 12.03
CA SER A 159 6.27 42.73 10.70
C SER A 159 7.39 43.08 9.71
N THR A 160 7.63 42.24 8.72
CA THR A 160 8.05 42.68 7.38
C THR A 160 7.16 41.96 6.37
N THR A 161 6.41 42.71 5.57
CA THR A 161 5.42 42.19 4.62
C THR A 161 6.11 41.45 3.47
N MET A 162 6.25 40.13 3.59
CA MET A 162 6.57 39.25 2.46
C MET A 162 5.35 39.14 1.53
N THR A 163 5.58 39.15 0.22
CA THR A 163 4.50 38.97 -0.76
C THR A 163 4.13 37.49 -0.91
N HIS A 164 2.92 37.20 -1.41
CA HIS A 164 2.42 35.82 -1.58
C HIS A 164 3.36 34.93 -2.41
N THR A 165 4.07 35.51 -3.38
CA THR A 165 5.08 34.84 -4.20
C THR A 165 6.35 34.52 -3.43
N ASP A 166 6.83 35.44 -2.59
CA ASP A 166 8.00 35.22 -1.73
C ASP A 166 7.72 34.11 -0.70
N THR A 167 6.49 34.03 -0.21
CA THR A 167 6.04 32.97 0.71
C THR A 167 6.02 31.60 0.03
N ILE A 168 5.60 31.52 -1.23
CA ILE A 168 5.58 30.26 -1.99
C ILE A 168 6.99 29.78 -2.28
N GLU A 169 7.92 30.67 -2.65
CA GLU A 169 9.32 30.31 -2.91
C GLU A 169 10.08 29.94 -1.63
N TRP A 170 9.87 30.67 -0.53
CA TRP A 170 10.43 30.31 0.78
C TRP A 170 9.92 28.95 1.26
N ALA A 171 8.60 28.69 1.18
CA ALA A 171 8.03 27.39 1.53
C ALA A 171 8.58 26.25 0.66
N ARG A 172 8.82 26.50 -0.64
CA ARG A 172 9.42 25.50 -1.55
C ARG A 172 10.88 25.21 -1.20
N SER A 173 11.63 26.20 -0.72
CA SER A 173 13.03 26.06 -0.30
C SER A 173 13.22 25.47 1.10
N HIS A 174 12.30 25.71 2.05
CA HIS A 174 12.40 25.26 3.45
C HIS A 174 11.67 23.94 3.73
N VAL A 175 10.73 23.49 2.87
CA VAL A 175 10.21 22.11 2.94
C VAL A 175 11.32 21.07 2.66
N GLN A 176 12.40 21.48 1.99
CA GLN A 176 13.55 20.59 1.71
C GLN A 176 14.59 20.57 2.84
N HIS A 177 14.60 21.53 3.78
CA HIS A 177 15.61 21.61 4.84
C HIS A 177 14.98 21.82 6.23
N SER A 178 15.31 20.88 7.14
CA SER A 178 15.21 20.92 8.61
C SER A 178 13.82 21.01 9.27
N ASP A 179 13.31 19.86 9.72
CA ASP A 179 13.32 19.46 11.14
C ASP A 179 12.50 18.18 11.35
N GLU A 180 13.15 17.11 11.82
CA GLU A 180 12.51 15.81 12.13
C GLU A 180 11.33 15.96 13.13
N GLY A 181 11.36 16.99 13.99
CA GLY A 181 10.31 17.27 14.96
C GLY A 181 9.06 17.98 14.42
N PHE A 182 9.17 18.80 13.36
CA PHE A 182 8.04 19.52 12.78
C PHE A 182 7.14 18.60 11.94
N ASN A 183 7.77 17.65 11.25
CA ASN A 183 7.10 16.71 10.35
C ASN A 183 6.20 15.71 11.09
N GLN A 184 6.53 15.37 12.34
CA GLN A 184 5.85 14.30 13.06
C GLN A 184 4.47 14.69 13.62
N ARG A 185 4.22 15.99 13.80
CA ARG A 185 2.97 16.50 14.41
C ARG A 185 1.90 16.90 13.38
N TYR A 186 2.29 17.07 12.10
CA TYR A 186 1.42 17.59 11.04
C TYR A 186 1.46 16.80 9.72
N LYS A 187 2.08 15.61 9.70
CA LYS A 187 1.85 14.61 8.66
C LYS A 187 0.40 14.14 8.73
N LEU A 188 -0.51 14.94 8.19
CA LEU A 188 -1.80 14.44 7.76
C LEU A 188 -1.51 13.34 6.76
N GLN A 189 -2.01 12.14 6.98
CA GLN A 189 -1.93 11.07 5.99
C GLN A 189 -3.32 10.85 5.39
N LEU A 190 -3.39 10.38 4.14
CA LEU A 190 -4.63 10.04 3.45
C LEU A 190 -4.65 8.57 3.08
N LEU A 191 -5.83 7.96 3.22
CA LEU A 191 -6.10 6.62 2.73
C LEU A 191 -6.50 6.67 1.26
N THR A 192 -5.76 5.96 0.42
CA THR A 192 -5.92 6.00 -1.04
C THR A 192 -6.02 4.58 -1.61
N LYS A 193 -6.78 4.42 -2.69
CA LYS A 193 -6.75 3.20 -3.53
C LYS A 193 -5.81 3.44 -4.71
N ILE A 194 -4.95 2.46 -5.02
CA ILE A 194 -4.15 2.49 -6.25
C ILE A 194 -5.05 2.09 -7.42
N SER A 195 -5.45 3.07 -8.24
CA SER A 195 -6.29 2.92 -9.44
C SER A 195 -5.53 2.30 -10.60
#